data_AF-A0A1D6HP33-F1
#
_entry.id   AF-A0A1D6HP33-F1
#
_cell.length_a   1.000
_cell.length_b   1.000
_cell.length_c   1.000
_cell.angle_alpha   90.00
_cell.angle_beta   90.00
_cell.angle_gamma   90.00
#
_symmetry.space_group_name_H-M   'P 1'
#
loop_
_entity.id
_entity.type
_entity.pdbx_description
1 polymer ?
#
loop_
_entity_poly.entity_id
_entity_poly.type
_entity_poly.pdbx_seq_one_letter_code
_entity_poly.pdbx_strand_id
1 'polypeptide(L)'
;MARKMLIDGEVAAVADGGHYDYDLFVIGAGSGGVRGSRTAASFGAKVAICELPFHPISSEWLGGHGGTCVIRGCVPKKILVYGASFRGEFEDSKNFGWEINGDINFNWKTLLENKTKEIVRLNGVYQRILTSAGVTMIEGAGSLVDAHTVEVSQPDGSKQRYTAKHILIATGSRAQRVNIPGKDLAITSDEALSLEELPKRAVILGGGYIAVEFASIWRGMGAEVDLFYRRDLPLRFVINFRESLLLLIL
;
A
#
# COMPACT_ATOMS: atom_id res chain seq x y z
N MET A 1 -12.96 7.51 31.13
CA MET A 1 -13.30 6.08 31.04
C MET A 1 -12.13 5.36 30.38
N ALA A 2 -11.29 4.71 31.19
CA ALA A 2 -10.13 3.97 30.71
C ALA A 2 -10.59 2.69 30.00
N ARG A 3 -10.10 2.47 28.77
CA ARG A 3 -10.26 1.18 28.08
C ARG A 3 -9.60 0.11 28.93
N LYS A 4 -10.38 -0.92 29.27
CA LYS A 4 -9.93 -2.18 29.86
C LYS A 4 -8.69 -2.67 29.11
N MET A 5 -7.51 -2.52 29.73
CA MET A 5 -6.33 -3.29 29.37
C MET A 5 -6.72 -4.77 29.42
N LEU A 6 -6.30 -5.52 28.41
CA LEU A 6 -6.43 -6.96 28.37
C LEU A 6 -5.90 -7.51 29.70
N ILE A 7 -6.73 -8.27 30.40
CA ILE A 7 -6.33 -8.99 31.60
C ILE A 7 -5.25 -9.98 31.17
N ASP A 8 -4.09 -9.92 31.80
CA ASP A 8 -3.02 -10.92 31.74
C ASP A 8 -3.52 -12.23 32.36
N GLY A 9 -4.56 -12.82 31.77
CA GLY A 9 -4.89 -14.21 31.98
C GLY A 9 -3.82 -14.99 31.25
N GLU A 10 -3.04 -15.78 31.99
CA GLU A 10 -2.16 -16.79 31.42
C GLU A 10 -2.89 -17.45 30.26
N VAL A 11 -2.43 -17.18 29.04
CA VAL A 11 -2.87 -17.94 27.88
C VAL A 11 -2.38 -19.34 28.20
N ALA A 12 -3.28 -20.20 28.67
CA ALA A 12 -2.97 -21.58 28.98
C ALA A 12 -2.14 -22.11 27.82
N ALA A 13 -0.90 -22.49 28.11
CA ALA A 13 -0.04 -23.09 27.12
C ALA A 13 -0.76 -24.37 26.68
N VAL A 14 -1.48 -24.29 25.56
CA VAL A 14 -1.93 -25.47 24.86
C VAL A 14 -0.62 -26.11 24.40
N ALA A 15 -0.16 -27.07 25.19
CA ALA A 15 0.91 -27.98 24.83
C ALA A 15 0.35 -28.84 23.71
N ASP A 16 0.32 -28.25 22.52
CA ASP A 16 0.08 -28.98 21.31
C ASP A 16 1.35 -29.79 21.05
N GLY A 17 1.28 -31.09 21.35
CA GLY A 17 2.34 -32.04 21.07
C GLY A 17 2.54 -32.32 19.58
N GLY A 18 1.89 -31.57 18.68
CA GLY A 18 2.08 -31.64 17.24
C GLY A 18 3.43 -31.08 16.79
N HIS A 19 4.16 -31.87 15.98
CA HIS A 19 5.29 -31.36 15.21
C HIS A 19 4.75 -30.47 14.08
N TYR A 20 5.00 -29.16 14.17
CA TYR A 20 4.67 -28.17 13.15
C TYR A 20 5.88 -27.85 12.26
N ASP A 21 5.64 -27.53 10.99
CA ASP A 21 6.70 -27.03 10.10
C ASP A 21 7.24 -25.68 10.59
N TYR A 22 6.36 -24.83 11.14
CA TYR A 22 6.67 -23.48 11.63
C TYR A 22 5.94 -23.13 12.94
N ASP A 23 6.54 -22.29 13.78
CA ASP A 23 5.85 -21.71 14.93
C ASP A 23 4.84 -20.64 14.50
N LEU A 24 5.18 -19.89 13.44
CA LEU A 24 4.33 -18.86 12.84
C LEU A 24 4.39 -18.95 11.32
N PHE A 25 3.22 -19.06 10.69
CA PHE A 25 3.06 -18.85 9.26
C PHE A 25 2.30 -17.55 8.99
N VAL A 26 2.86 -16.67 8.16
CA VAL A 26 2.25 -15.37 7.84
C VAL A 26 1.78 -15.37 6.40
N ILE A 27 0.52 -15.00 6.17
CA ILE A 27 -0.06 -14.85 4.83
C ILE A 27 -0.09 -13.36 4.49
N GLY A 28 0.78 -12.92 3.60
CA GLY A 28 0.94 -11.54 3.13
C GLY A 28 2.15 -10.83 3.75
N ALA A 29 3.08 -10.38 2.91
CA ALA A 29 4.27 -9.61 3.26
C ALA A 29 4.07 -8.09 3.12
N GLY A 30 2.89 -7.61 3.53
CA GLY A 30 2.63 -6.19 3.76
C GLY A 30 3.22 -5.66 5.07
N SER A 31 2.92 -4.40 5.41
CA SER A 31 3.47 -3.73 6.60
C SER A 31 3.28 -4.53 7.90
N GLY A 32 2.08 -5.10 8.10
CA GLY A 32 1.77 -5.92 9.27
C GLY A 32 2.50 -7.26 9.26
N GLY A 33 2.46 -7.99 8.14
CA GLY A 33 3.08 -9.31 8.03
C GLY A 33 4.59 -9.26 8.17
N VAL A 34 5.26 -8.31 7.50
CA VAL A 34 6.71 -8.12 7.61
C VAL A 34 7.11 -7.82 9.05
N ARG A 35 6.38 -6.95 9.75
CA ARG A 35 6.67 -6.63 11.15
C ARG A 35 6.43 -7.84 12.04
N GLY A 36 5.29 -8.52 11.88
CA GLY A 36 4.93 -9.71 12.65
C GLY A 36 5.97 -10.81 12.52
N SER A 37 6.35 -11.18 11.29
CA SER A 37 7.33 -12.23 11.03
C SER A 37 8.71 -11.91 11.62
N ARG A 38 9.22 -10.70 11.36
CA ARG A 38 10.55 -10.31 11.86
C ARG A 38 10.60 -10.25 13.39
N THR A 39 9.55 -9.73 14.01
CA THR A 39 9.47 -9.67 15.47
C THR A 39 9.40 -11.07 16.06
N ALA A 40 8.55 -11.95 15.55
CA ALA A 40 8.47 -13.33 16.02
C ALA A 40 9.82 -14.07 15.87
N ALA A 41 10.47 -13.95 14.70
CA ALA A 41 11.78 -14.55 14.47
C ALA A 41 12.86 -14.02 15.42
N SER A 42 12.82 -12.73 15.78
CA SER A 42 13.76 -12.15 16.76
C SER A 42 13.60 -12.70 18.18
N PHE A 43 12.46 -13.33 18.50
CA PHE A 43 12.22 -14.06 19.74
C PHE A 43 12.50 -15.57 19.62
N GLY A 44 13.11 -16.02 18.51
CA GLY A 44 13.52 -17.41 18.29
C GLY A 44 12.48 -18.31 17.63
N ALA A 45 11.32 -17.78 17.23
CA ALA A 45 10.31 -18.57 16.53
C ALA A 45 10.81 -18.96 15.12
N LYS A 46 10.51 -20.19 14.67
CA LYS A 46 10.69 -20.60 13.28
C LYS A 46 9.53 -20.05 12.45
N VAL A 47 9.81 -19.09 11.56
CA VAL A 47 8.77 -18.34 10.83
C VAL A 47 8.83 -18.58 9.32
N ALA A 48 7.67 -18.78 8.71
CA ALA A 48 7.46 -18.64 7.28
C ALA A 48 6.53 -17.47 6.95
N ILE A 49 6.71 -16.90 5.77
CA ILE A 49 5.81 -15.90 5.20
C ILE A 49 5.58 -16.21 3.72
N CYS A 50 4.33 -16.19 3.27
CA CYS A 50 4.02 -16.21 1.86
C CYS A 50 3.54 -14.85 1.34
N GLU A 51 3.91 -14.54 0.09
CA GLU A 51 3.50 -13.32 -0.61
C GLU A 51 3.41 -13.60 -2.12
N LEU A 52 2.53 -12.85 -2.79
CA LEU A 52 2.36 -12.94 -4.22
C LEU A 52 3.58 -12.36 -4.97
N PRO A 53 3.86 -12.83 -6.20
CA PRO A 53 4.86 -12.23 -7.09
C PRO A 53 4.73 -10.72 -7.20
N PHE A 54 5.86 -10.03 -7.34
CA PHE A 54 5.89 -8.57 -7.41
C PHE A 54 5.19 -8.04 -8.68
N HIS A 55 4.30 -7.06 -8.49
CA HIS A 55 3.78 -6.22 -9.56
C HIS A 55 3.32 -4.86 -8.99
N PRO A 56 3.44 -3.73 -9.72
CA PRO A 56 2.96 -2.44 -9.23
C PRO A 56 1.44 -2.42 -9.02
N ILE A 57 0.67 -3.07 -9.90
CA ILE A 57 -0.79 -3.17 -9.83
C ILE A 57 -1.18 -4.49 -9.15
N SER A 58 -2.02 -4.44 -8.11
CA SER A 58 -2.44 -5.67 -7.42
C SER A 58 -3.43 -6.49 -8.24
N SER A 59 -3.33 -7.82 -8.15
CA SER A 59 -4.37 -8.75 -8.58
C SER A 59 -4.43 -9.94 -7.63
N GLU A 60 -5.35 -10.88 -7.84
CA GLU A 60 -5.44 -12.13 -7.06
C GLU A 60 -4.12 -12.91 -7.01
N TRP A 61 -3.27 -12.74 -8.02
CA TRP A 61 -2.00 -13.46 -8.17
C TRP A 61 -0.77 -12.54 -8.16
N LEU A 62 -0.97 -11.23 -7.97
CA LEU A 62 0.11 -10.25 -8.03
C LEU A 62 0.05 -9.30 -6.83
N GLY A 63 1.20 -9.11 -6.20
CA GLY A 63 1.39 -8.38 -4.96
C GLY A 63 2.82 -7.91 -4.83
N GLY A 64 3.49 -8.36 -3.78
CA GLY A 64 4.90 -8.15 -3.57
C GLY A 64 5.25 -7.67 -2.16
N HIS A 65 6.48 -7.99 -1.77
CA HIS A 65 7.06 -7.64 -0.48
C HIS A 65 7.03 -6.12 -0.20
N GLY A 66 6.61 -5.77 1.00
CA GLY A 66 6.30 -4.39 1.42
C GLY A 66 4.81 -4.05 1.33
N GLY A 67 4.05 -4.79 0.51
CA GLY A 67 2.60 -4.69 0.33
C GLY A 67 2.13 -3.30 -0.10
N THR A 68 0.86 -2.99 0.19
CA THR A 68 0.16 -1.80 -0.32
C THR A 68 0.91 -0.51 -0.04
N CYS A 69 1.35 -0.27 1.19
CA CYS A 69 1.93 1.02 1.59
C CYS A 69 3.25 1.32 0.86
N VAL A 70 4.07 0.31 0.61
CA VAL A 70 5.38 0.45 -0.04
C VAL A 70 5.24 0.49 -1.56
N ILE A 71 4.43 -0.39 -2.14
CA ILE A 71 4.39 -0.60 -3.59
C ILE A 71 3.38 0.31 -4.28
N ARG A 72 2.23 0.56 -3.65
CA ARG A 72 1.05 1.15 -4.31
C ARG A 72 0.21 2.06 -3.39
N GLY A 73 0.87 2.69 -2.44
CA GLY A 73 0.22 3.45 -1.39
C GLY A 73 1.11 4.57 -0.88
N CYS A 74 1.29 4.60 0.43
CA CYS A 74 1.96 5.68 1.16
C CYS A 74 3.22 6.21 0.47
N VAL A 75 4.16 5.33 0.11
CA VAL A 75 5.48 5.71 -0.43
C VAL A 75 5.35 6.35 -1.82
N PRO A 76 4.88 5.66 -2.86
CA PRO A 76 4.79 6.26 -4.19
C PRO A 76 3.84 7.46 -4.22
N LYS A 77 2.71 7.39 -3.50
CA LYS A 77 1.80 8.54 -3.39
C LYS A 77 2.51 9.74 -2.79
N LYS A 78 3.32 9.57 -1.74
CA LYS A 78 4.01 10.71 -1.11
C LYS A 78 5.09 11.29 -2.01
N ILE A 79 5.79 10.47 -2.80
CA ILE A 79 6.70 10.95 -3.84
C ILE A 79 5.96 11.83 -4.85
N LEU A 80 4.76 11.41 -5.31
CA LEU A 80 3.95 12.22 -6.21
C LEU A 80 3.44 13.52 -5.58
N VAL A 81 3.01 13.48 -4.31
CA VAL A 81 2.61 14.69 -3.57
C VAL A 81 3.76 15.70 -3.48
N TYR A 82 4.98 15.25 -3.19
CA TYR A 82 6.15 16.15 -3.21
C TYR A 82 6.44 16.68 -4.61
N GLY A 83 6.35 15.83 -5.65
CA GLY A 83 6.49 16.28 -7.03
C GLY A 83 5.49 17.38 -7.41
N ALA A 84 4.25 17.29 -6.92
CA ALA A 84 3.21 18.28 -7.16
C ALA A 84 3.38 19.58 -6.36
N SER A 85 4.01 19.56 -5.18
CA SER A 85 4.13 20.76 -4.32
C SER A 85 5.11 21.78 -4.86
N PHE A 86 6.13 21.35 -5.60
CA PHE A 86 7.17 22.22 -6.14
C PHE A 86 6.63 23.39 -6.97
N ARG A 87 5.53 23.21 -7.70
CA ARG A 87 4.95 24.28 -8.51
C ARG A 87 4.60 25.52 -7.67
N GLY A 88 3.84 25.32 -6.59
CA GLY A 88 3.48 26.39 -5.67
C GLY A 88 4.71 26.93 -4.92
N GLU A 89 5.64 26.05 -4.53
CA GLU A 89 6.87 26.47 -3.87
C GLU A 89 7.75 27.36 -4.76
N PHE A 90 7.83 27.10 -6.07
CA PHE A 90 8.55 27.97 -7.01
C PHE A 90 7.86 29.32 -7.18
N GLU A 91 6.52 29.34 -7.23
CA GLU A 91 5.74 30.59 -7.27
C GLU A 91 5.99 31.42 -6.00
N ASP A 92 5.90 30.79 -4.82
CA ASP A 92 6.10 31.43 -3.52
C ASP A 92 7.54 31.87 -3.29
N SER A 93 8.54 31.14 -3.82
CA SER A 93 9.97 31.41 -3.59
C SER A 93 10.39 32.85 -3.94
N LYS A 94 9.72 33.47 -4.92
CA LYS A 94 9.96 34.85 -5.34
C LYS A 94 9.69 35.84 -4.21
N ASN A 95 8.71 35.56 -3.35
CA ASN A 95 8.39 36.39 -2.17
C ASN A 95 9.45 36.29 -1.07
N PHE A 96 10.33 35.29 -1.14
CA PHE A 96 11.45 35.10 -0.21
C PHE A 96 12.80 35.52 -0.80
N GLY A 97 12.78 36.26 -1.93
CA GLY A 97 13.98 36.81 -2.55
C GLY A 97 14.74 35.85 -3.47
N TRP A 98 14.15 34.71 -3.83
CA TRP A 98 14.73 33.83 -4.85
C TRP A 98 14.43 34.35 -6.25
N GLU A 99 15.47 34.42 -7.08
CA GLU A 99 15.36 34.70 -8.51
C GLU A 99 15.56 33.41 -9.31
N ILE A 100 14.60 33.08 -10.17
CA ILE A 100 14.67 31.89 -11.04
C ILE A 100 14.87 32.35 -12.48
N ASN A 101 16.07 32.12 -12.99
CA ASN A 101 16.48 32.52 -14.34
C ASN A 101 16.22 31.38 -15.34
N GLY A 102 14.98 31.28 -15.84
CA GLY A 102 14.59 30.34 -16.91
C GLY A 102 13.22 29.69 -16.71
N ASP A 103 12.78 28.90 -17.70
CA ASP A 103 11.54 28.15 -17.66
C ASP A 103 11.64 26.95 -16.72
N ILE A 104 10.65 26.79 -15.84
CA ILE A 104 10.52 25.62 -14.97
C ILE A 104 9.53 24.66 -15.61
N ASN A 105 10.03 23.61 -16.25
CA ASN A 105 9.22 22.61 -16.92
C ASN A 105 9.11 21.33 -16.08
N PHE A 106 7.89 20.82 -15.92
CA PHE A 106 7.65 19.54 -15.24
C PHE A 106 7.68 18.38 -16.24
N ASN A 107 8.44 17.33 -15.91
CA ASN A 107 8.48 16.08 -16.68
C ASN A 107 7.87 14.92 -15.87
N TRP A 108 6.64 14.53 -16.23
CA TRP A 108 5.93 13.42 -15.59
C TRP A 108 6.68 12.09 -15.67
N LYS A 109 7.29 11.78 -16.82
CA LYS A 109 8.00 10.51 -17.05
C LYS A 109 9.19 10.37 -16.12
N THR A 110 9.98 11.44 -15.96
CA THR A 110 11.11 11.45 -15.01
C THR A 110 10.65 11.18 -13.57
N LEU A 111 9.55 11.80 -13.12
CA LEU A 111 9.00 11.53 -11.80
C LEU A 111 8.51 10.08 -11.66
N LEU A 112 7.79 9.58 -12.67
CA LEU A 112 7.23 8.23 -12.69
C LEU A 112 8.34 7.16 -12.67
N GLU A 113 9.39 7.34 -13.47
CA GLU A 113 10.56 6.46 -13.52
C GLU A 113 11.29 6.42 -12.17
N ASN A 114 11.57 7.58 -11.57
CA ASN A 114 12.23 7.67 -10.28
C ASN A 114 11.41 7.02 -9.15
N LYS A 115 10.10 7.27 -9.11
CA LYS A 115 9.16 6.62 -8.18
C LYS A 115 9.17 5.10 -8.38
N THR A 116 9.15 4.63 -9.62
CA THR A 116 9.10 3.19 -9.94
C THR A 116 10.41 2.49 -9.57
N LYS A 117 11.55 3.10 -9.87
CA LYS A 117 12.88 2.63 -9.43
C LYS A 117 12.94 2.50 -7.90
N GLU A 118 12.39 3.46 -7.18
CA GLU A 118 12.37 3.45 -5.72
C GLU A 118 11.48 2.33 -5.16
N ILE A 119 10.30 2.09 -5.74
CA ILE A 119 9.43 0.97 -5.34
C ILE A 119 10.14 -0.37 -5.53
N VAL A 120 10.79 -0.59 -6.68
CA VAL A 120 11.53 -1.83 -6.97
C VAL A 120 12.69 -2.01 -5.98
N ARG A 121 13.44 -0.94 -5.70
CA ARG A 121 14.50 -0.96 -4.70
C ARG A 121 13.97 -1.36 -3.32
N LEU A 122 12.87 -0.75 -2.89
CA LEU A 122 12.25 -1.03 -1.59
C LEU A 122 11.71 -2.44 -1.52
N ASN A 123 11.06 -2.96 -2.56
CA ASN A 123 10.63 -4.37 -2.61
C ASN A 123 11.80 -5.33 -2.30
N GLY A 124 12.96 -5.11 -2.93
CA GLY A 124 14.18 -5.88 -2.63
C GLY A 124 14.73 -5.64 -1.21
N VAL A 125 14.60 -4.43 -0.66
CA VAL A 125 14.94 -4.17 0.77
C VAL A 125 14.05 -5.01 1.67
N TYR A 126 12.74 -5.09 1.40
CA TYR A 126 11.79 -5.85 2.19
C TYR A 126 12.05 -7.35 2.16
N GLN A 127 12.48 -7.90 1.02
CA GLN A 127 12.97 -9.28 0.93
C GLN A 127 14.21 -9.49 1.81
N ARG A 128 15.22 -8.62 1.67
CA ARG A 128 16.47 -8.73 2.46
C ARG A 128 16.23 -8.69 3.96
N ILE A 129 15.39 -7.79 4.46
CA ILE A 129 15.13 -7.70 5.91
C ILE A 129 14.39 -8.93 6.48
N LEU A 130 13.64 -9.66 5.65
CA LEU A 130 12.99 -10.91 6.04
C LEU A 130 14.01 -12.04 6.07
N THR A 131 14.79 -12.21 5.00
CA THR A 131 15.86 -13.21 4.93
C THR A 131 16.89 -13.02 6.03
N SER A 132 17.35 -11.78 6.27
CA SER A 132 18.29 -11.47 7.35
C SER A 132 17.73 -11.71 8.74
N ALA A 133 16.41 -11.77 8.90
CA ALA A 133 15.76 -12.15 10.15
C ALA A 133 15.54 -13.66 10.29
N GLY A 134 16.02 -14.47 9.34
CA GLY A 134 15.82 -15.93 9.33
C GLY A 134 14.40 -16.37 8.95
N VAL A 135 13.59 -15.47 8.40
CA VAL A 135 12.24 -15.80 7.94
C VAL A 135 12.31 -16.53 6.60
N THR A 136 11.65 -17.69 6.51
CA THR A 136 11.51 -18.41 5.23
C THR A 136 10.47 -17.71 4.37
N MET A 137 10.86 -17.24 3.18
CA MET A 137 9.94 -16.62 2.23
C MET A 137 9.46 -17.64 1.21
N ILE A 138 8.16 -17.66 0.95
CA ILE A 138 7.51 -18.57 0.01
C ILE A 138 6.70 -17.70 -0.98
N GLU A 139 7.00 -17.77 -2.27
CA GLU A 139 6.21 -17.05 -3.26
C GLU A 139 4.93 -17.83 -3.58
N GLY A 140 3.78 -17.16 -3.53
CA GLY A 140 2.48 -17.73 -3.89
C GLY A 140 1.31 -17.24 -3.06
N ALA A 141 0.11 -17.65 -3.46
CA ALA A 141 -1.15 -17.31 -2.80
C ALA A 141 -1.44 -18.27 -1.64
N GLY A 142 -1.41 -17.78 -0.40
CA GLY A 142 -1.75 -18.56 0.78
C GLY A 142 -3.25 -18.63 1.04
N SER A 143 -3.73 -19.82 1.39
CA SER A 143 -5.12 -20.09 1.80
C SER A 143 -5.15 -21.00 3.02
N LEU A 144 -6.12 -20.80 3.91
CA LEU A 144 -6.32 -21.68 5.06
C LEU A 144 -7.03 -22.95 4.61
N VAL A 145 -6.44 -24.10 4.92
CA VAL A 145 -7.09 -25.41 4.76
C VAL A 145 -7.85 -25.78 6.03
N ASP A 146 -7.26 -25.50 7.18
CA ASP A 146 -7.83 -25.71 8.51
C ASP A 146 -7.18 -24.73 9.51
N ALA A 147 -7.33 -24.98 10.82
CA ALA A 147 -6.82 -24.12 11.88
C ALA A 147 -5.29 -24.01 11.93
N HIS A 148 -4.56 -25.00 11.41
CA HIS A 148 -3.10 -25.11 11.51
C HIS A 148 -2.41 -25.38 10.18
N THR A 149 -3.14 -25.46 9.07
CA THR A 149 -2.57 -25.76 7.75
C THR A 149 -2.82 -24.62 6.75
N VAL A 150 -1.75 -24.15 6.13
CA VAL A 150 -1.77 -23.20 5.01
C VAL A 150 -1.39 -23.93 3.71
N GLU A 151 -2.21 -23.80 2.67
CA GLU A 151 -1.86 -24.19 1.30
C GLU A 151 -1.40 -22.95 0.53
N VAL A 152 -0.19 -23.00 -0.02
CA VAL A 152 0.36 -21.97 -0.91
C VAL A 152 0.26 -22.47 -2.34
N SER A 153 -0.52 -21.77 -3.16
CA SER A 153 -0.62 -22.00 -4.60
C SER A 153 0.36 -21.10 -5.35
N GLN A 154 1.23 -21.68 -6.16
CA GLN A 154 2.18 -20.95 -6.99
C GLN A 154 1.55 -20.55 -8.34
N PRO A 155 2.10 -19.57 -9.07
CA PRO A 155 1.60 -19.16 -10.38
C PRO A 155 1.58 -20.27 -11.44
N ASP A 156 2.44 -21.29 -11.30
CA ASP A 156 2.49 -22.46 -12.20
C ASP A 156 1.39 -23.50 -11.90
N GLY A 157 0.53 -23.23 -10.91
CA GLY A 157 -0.54 -24.13 -10.47
C GLY A 157 -0.09 -25.18 -9.46
N SER A 158 1.20 -25.27 -9.14
CA SER A 158 1.70 -26.15 -8.08
C SER A 158 1.21 -25.66 -6.71
N LYS A 159 1.07 -26.62 -5.79
CA LYS A 159 0.52 -26.37 -4.46
C LYS A 159 1.38 -27.07 -3.43
N GLN A 160 1.70 -26.35 -2.36
CA GLN A 160 2.41 -26.91 -1.21
C GLN A 160 1.69 -26.55 0.08
N ARG A 161 1.62 -27.50 1.01
CA ARG A 161 1.02 -27.30 2.32
C ARG A 161 2.10 -27.18 3.39
N TYR A 162 1.82 -26.33 4.36
CA TYR A 162 2.67 -26.10 5.52
C TYR A 162 1.80 -26.05 6.77
N THR A 163 2.29 -26.70 7.82
CA THR A 163 1.65 -26.72 9.13
C THR A 163 2.28 -25.67 10.04
N ALA A 164 1.48 -24.98 10.85
CA ALA A 164 1.99 -24.00 11.79
C ALA A 164 1.17 -23.90 13.08
N LYS A 165 1.86 -23.67 14.19
CA LYS A 165 1.22 -23.47 15.49
C LYS A 165 0.33 -22.23 15.50
N HIS A 166 0.79 -21.14 14.89
CA HIS A 166 0.04 -19.91 14.73
C HIS A 166 0.04 -19.44 13.27
N ILE A 167 -1.09 -18.88 12.83
CA ILE A 167 -1.23 -18.30 11.51
C ILE A 167 -1.63 -16.83 11.63
N LEU A 168 -0.86 -15.94 11.00
CA LEU A 168 -1.18 -14.51 10.91
C LEU A 168 -1.67 -14.19 9.50
N ILE A 169 -2.92 -13.72 9.39
CA ILE A 169 -3.49 -13.22 8.13
C ILE A 169 -3.21 -11.72 8.03
N ALA A 170 -2.34 -11.33 7.12
CA ALA A 170 -1.89 -9.95 6.91
C ALA A 170 -1.99 -9.52 5.43
N THR A 171 -3.03 -10.00 4.74
CA THR A 171 -3.25 -9.84 3.29
C THR A 171 -3.68 -8.44 2.85
N GLY A 172 -4.07 -7.57 3.79
CA GLY A 172 -4.44 -6.19 3.51
C GLY A 172 -5.78 -6.04 2.78
N SER A 173 -5.87 -5.07 1.88
CA SER A 173 -7.10 -4.70 1.16
C SER A 173 -6.80 -4.24 -0.26
N ARG A 174 -7.79 -4.31 -1.15
CA ARG A 174 -7.74 -3.77 -2.52
C ARG A 174 -8.86 -2.75 -2.76
N ALA A 175 -8.68 -1.92 -3.78
CA ALA A 175 -9.66 -0.91 -4.16
C ALA A 175 -10.97 -1.56 -4.61
N GLN A 176 -12.10 -1.00 -4.15
CA GLN A 176 -13.42 -1.42 -4.58
C GLN A 176 -13.85 -0.60 -5.80
N ARG A 177 -14.25 -1.28 -6.88
CA ARG A 177 -14.87 -0.64 -8.04
C ARG A 177 -16.36 -0.45 -7.81
N VAL A 178 -16.89 0.72 -8.17
CA VAL A 178 -18.34 0.98 -8.10
C VAL A 178 -19.03 0.15 -9.18
N ASN A 179 -20.10 -0.55 -8.82
CA ASN A 179 -20.83 -1.41 -9.74
C ASN A 179 -21.80 -0.61 -10.63
N ILE A 180 -21.26 0.07 -11.64
CA ILE A 180 -22.01 0.86 -12.63
C ILE A 180 -21.62 0.45 -14.06
N PRO A 181 -22.46 0.70 -15.07
CA PRO A 181 -22.07 0.54 -16.47
C PRO A 181 -20.77 1.31 -16.77
N GLY A 182 -19.82 0.65 -17.44
CA GLY A 182 -18.52 1.25 -17.78
C GLY A 182 -17.47 1.21 -16.65
N LYS A 183 -17.73 0.55 -15.51
CA LYS A 183 -16.77 0.43 -14.39
C LYS A 183 -15.39 -0.13 -14.79
N ASP A 184 -15.33 -0.91 -15.86
CA ASP A 184 -14.10 -1.54 -16.36
C ASP A 184 -13.22 -0.56 -17.15
N LEU A 185 -13.78 0.58 -17.58
CA LEU A 185 -13.05 1.69 -18.19
C LEU A 185 -12.36 2.59 -17.14
N ALA A 186 -12.78 2.50 -15.88
CA ALA A 186 -12.18 3.26 -14.79
C ALA A 186 -10.88 2.62 -14.32
N ILE A 187 -10.05 3.42 -13.66
CA ILE A 187 -8.86 2.95 -12.95
C ILE A 187 -9.03 3.13 -11.45
N THR A 188 -8.19 2.46 -10.67
CA THR A 188 -8.10 2.64 -9.22
C THR A 188 -6.80 3.37 -8.86
N SER A 189 -6.53 3.51 -7.56
CA SER A 189 -5.25 4.07 -7.09
C SER A 189 -4.03 3.27 -7.57
N ASP A 190 -4.18 1.96 -7.78
CA ASP A 190 -3.08 1.10 -8.20
C ASP A 190 -2.57 1.49 -9.58
N GLU A 191 -3.48 1.59 -10.57
CA GLU A 191 -3.13 2.01 -11.92
C GLU A 191 -2.79 3.50 -11.99
N ALA A 192 -3.45 4.34 -11.18
CA ALA A 192 -3.18 5.79 -11.10
C ALA A 192 -1.72 6.11 -10.71
N LEU A 193 -1.07 5.25 -9.92
CA LEU A 193 0.36 5.38 -9.57
C LEU A 193 1.32 4.95 -10.69
N SER A 194 0.79 4.41 -11.79
CA SER A 194 1.56 3.81 -12.88
C SER A 194 1.13 4.35 -14.25
N LEU A 195 0.36 5.44 -14.30
CA LEU A 195 -0.05 6.06 -15.57
C LEU A 195 1.18 6.58 -16.34
N GLU A 196 1.38 6.10 -17.56
CA GLU A 196 2.53 6.46 -18.39
C GLU A 196 2.53 7.94 -18.81
N GLU A 197 1.34 8.52 -18.98
CA GLU A 197 1.14 9.92 -19.34
C GLU A 197 0.31 10.63 -18.28
N LEU A 198 0.64 11.90 -18.00
CA LEU A 198 -0.15 12.74 -17.12
C LEU A 198 -1.49 13.05 -17.80
N PRO A 199 -2.64 12.79 -17.17
CA PRO A 199 -3.93 13.11 -17.77
C PRO A 199 -4.08 14.63 -17.92
N LYS A 200 -4.56 15.09 -19.09
CA LYS A 200 -4.95 16.50 -19.27
C LYS A 200 -6.19 16.85 -18.44
N ARG A 201 -7.11 15.91 -18.34
CA ARG A 201 -8.36 16.01 -17.57
C ARG A 201 -8.60 14.69 -16.83
N ALA A 202 -9.00 14.78 -15.56
CA ALA A 202 -9.29 13.62 -14.72
C ALA A 202 -10.60 13.80 -13.95
N VAL A 203 -11.40 12.73 -13.91
CA VAL A 203 -12.60 12.65 -13.07
C VAL A 203 -12.32 11.66 -11.95
N ILE A 204 -12.45 12.11 -10.70
CA ILE A 204 -12.21 11.29 -9.52
C ILE A 204 -13.53 11.06 -8.80
N LEU A 205 -13.93 9.79 -8.68
CA LEU A 205 -15.13 9.39 -7.94
C LEU A 205 -14.75 8.89 -6.54
N GLY A 206 -15.02 9.71 -5.54
CA GLY A 206 -14.81 9.37 -4.13
C GLY A 206 -14.53 10.59 -3.27
N GLY A 207 -14.97 10.54 -2.00
CA GLY A 207 -14.68 11.59 -1.01
C GLY A 207 -13.69 11.14 0.07
N GLY A 208 -12.96 10.05 -0.14
CA GLY A 208 -11.94 9.56 0.80
C GLY A 208 -10.61 10.29 0.64
N TYR A 209 -9.67 10.05 1.56
CA TYR A 209 -8.36 10.69 1.50
C TYR A 209 -7.60 10.35 0.21
N ILE A 210 -7.69 9.11 -0.29
CA ILE A 210 -7.05 8.71 -1.57
C ILE A 210 -7.55 9.58 -2.72
N ALA A 211 -8.87 9.81 -2.81
CA ALA A 211 -9.46 10.63 -3.87
C ALA A 211 -8.97 12.07 -3.82
N VAL A 212 -8.93 12.65 -2.62
CA VAL A 212 -8.45 14.02 -2.36
C VAL A 212 -6.95 14.15 -2.65
N GLU A 213 -6.14 13.15 -2.27
CA GLU A 213 -4.70 13.10 -2.55
C GLU A 213 -4.43 13.08 -4.06
N PHE A 214 -5.10 12.21 -4.82
CA PHE A 214 -4.94 12.17 -6.28
C PHE A 214 -5.45 13.44 -6.96
N ALA A 215 -6.55 14.02 -6.46
CA ALA A 215 -7.04 15.29 -6.98
C ALA A 215 -6.00 16.40 -6.84
N SER A 216 -5.38 16.48 -5.66
CA SER A 216 -4.34 17.45 -5.35
C SER A 216 -3.06 17.21 -6.17
N ILE A 217 -2.64 15.94 -6.33
CA ILE A 217 -1.46 15.57 -7.11
C ILE A 217 -1.63 16.00 -8.57
N TRP A 218 -2.71 15.57 -9.24
CA TRP A 218 -2.89 15.84 -10.66
C TRP A 218 -3.15 17.31 -10.94
N ARG A 219 -3.92 18.00 -10.09
CA ARG A 219 -4.09 19.45 -10.21
C ARG A 219 -2.77 20.21 -10.02
N GLY A 220 -1.99 19.85 -8.99
CA GLY A 220 -0.67 20.46 -8.76
C GLY A 220 0.29 20.28 -9.94
N MET A 221 0.14 19.19 -10.68
CA MET A 221 0.89 18.90 -11.91
C MET A 221 0.29 19.50 -13.18
N GLY A 222 -0.83 20.23 -13.08
CA GLY A 222 -1.43 20.99 -14.19
C GLY A 222 -2.58 20.30 -14.93
N ALA A 223 -3.10 19.18 -14.42
CA ALA A 223 -4.33 18.58 -14.96
C ALA A 223 -5.57 19.36 -14.51
N GLU A 224 -6.61 19.40 -15.35
CA GLU A 224 -7.95 19.73 -14.90
C GLU A 224 -8.54 18.54 -14.14
N VAL A 225 -9.07 18.77 -12.93
CA VAL A 225 -9.59 17.70 -12.08
C VAL A 225 -10.99 18.03 -11.60
N ASP A 226 -11.93 17.10 -11.85
CA ASP A 226 -13.28 17.12 -11.30
C ASP A 226 -13.41 16.05 -10.20
N LEU A 227 -13.69 16.47 -8.97
CA LEU A 227 -13.85 15.58 -7.81
C LEU A 227 -15.34 15.38 -7.46
N PHE A 228 -15.84 14.18 -7.68
CA PHE A 228 -17.23 13.80 -7.39
C PHE A 228 -17.36 12.97 -6.12
N TYR A 229 -18.30 13.35 -5.25
CA TYR A 229 -18.59 12.63 -4.02
C TYR A 229 -20.08 12.73 -3.68
N ARG A 230 -20.61 11.70 -3.01
CA ARG A 230 -22.06 11.51 -2.77
C ARG A 230 -22.62 12.23 -1.53
N ARG A 231 -21.81 12.99 -0.81
CA ARG A 231 -22.16 13.62 0.48
C ARG A 231 -21.95 15.12 0.36
N ASP A 232 -22.35 15.87 1.37
CA ASP A 232 -22.25 17.33 1.36
C ASP A 232 -20.79 17.83 1.28
N LEU A 233 -19.85 17.11 1.89
CA LEU A 233 -18.41 17.43 1.88
C LEU A 233 -17.55 16.14 1.74
N PRO A 234 -16.33 16.18 1.16
CA PRO A 234 -15.37 15.07 1.17
C PRO A 234 -14.69 14.93 2.55
N LEU A 235 -13.92 13.87 2.81
CA LEU A 235 -13.21 13.60 4.08
C LEU A 235 -14.11 13.55 5.32
N ARG A 236 -15.03 12.58 5.37
CA ARG A 236 -16.06 12.45 6.42
C ARG A 236 -15.61 12.68 7.86
N PHE A 237 -14.37 12.31 8.22
CA PHE A 237 -13.88 12.34 9.61
C PHE A 237 -13.05 13.59 9.96
N VAL A 238 -12.90 14.56 9.06
CA VAL A 238 -12.14 15.79 9.31
C VAL A 238 -13.10 16.91 9.72
N ILE A 239 -13.19 17.26 11.00
CA ILE A 239 -14.34 18.06 11.48
C ILE A 239 -14.21 19.56 11.15
N ASN A 240 -12.99 20.13 11.11
CA ASN A 240 -12.82 21.60 11.14
C ASN A 240 -12.18 22.24 9.90
N PHE A 241 -11.82 21.47 8.86
CA PHE A 241 -11.00 21.98 7.75
C PHE A 241 -11.48 21.59 6.34
N ARG A 242 -12.63 20.92 6.22
CA ARG A 242 -13.09 20.34 4.94
C ARG A 242 -13.44 21.40 3.89
N GLU A 243 -14.06 22.50 4.31
CA GLU A 243 -14.46 23.59 3.41
C GLU A 243 -13.24 24.38 2.91
N SER A 244 -12.33 24.74 3.82
CA SER A 244 -11.07 25.41 3.44
C SER A 244 -10.19 24.52 2.57
N LEU A 245 -10.18 23.21 2.79
CA LEU A 245 -9.43 22.27 1.95
C LEU A 245 -10.02 22.14 0.54
N LEU A 246 -11.35 22.23 0.39
CA LEU A 246 -11.98 22.24 -0.93
C LEU A 246 -11.54 23.43 -1.77
N LEU A 247 -11.41 24.62 -1.17
CA LEU A 247 -10.93 25.82 -1.87
C LEU A 247 -9.48 25.72 -2.36
N LEU A 248 -8.68 24.81 -1.80
CA LEU A 248 -7.30 24.57 -2.22
C LEU A 248 -7.21 23.51 -3.33
N ILE A 249 -8.26 22.69 -3.50
CA ILE A 249 -8.29 21.57 -4.44
C ILE A 249 -9.17 21.89 -5.66
N LEU A 250 -10.16 22.77 -5.54
CA LEU A 250 -11.05 23.27 -6.60
C LEU A 250 -10.69 24.70 -7.01
#